data_AF-A0A645BXQ2-F1
#
_entry.id   AF-A0A645BXQ2-F1
#
_cell.length_a   1.000
_cell.length_b   1.000
_cell.length_c   1.000
_cell.angle_alpha   90.00
_cell.angle_beta   90.00
_cell.angle_gamma   90.00
#
_symmetry.space_group_name_H-M   'P 1'
#
loop_
_entity.id
_entity.type
_entity.pdbx_description
1 polymer ?
#
loop_
_entity_poly.entity_id
_entity_poly.type
_entity_poly.pdbx_seq_one_letter_code
_entity_poly.pdbx_strand_id
1 'polypeptide(L)'
;MAHICDAPAEIDPRGLAYTAGNERLYPGEGALPVAEYAAALPPETVLGLEIPHAERTKRLGAEEHVRRVLSRSKKYFAEHGIA
;
A
#
# COMPACT_ATOMS: atom_id res chain seq x y z
N MET A 1 4.34 10.88 10.63
CA MET A 1 4.34 10.10 9.37
C MET A 1 3.60 8.81 9.63
N ALA A 2 2.76 8.38 8.69
CA ALA A 2 2.11 7.07 8.70
C ALA A 2 2.60 6.25 7.50
N HIS A 3 2.81 4.95 7.68
CA HIS A 3 3.20 4.05 6.61
C HIS A 3 1.95 3.37 6.04
N ILE A 4 1.75 3.49 4.73
CA ILE A 4 0.53 3.08 4.06
C ILE A 4 0.82 1.98 3.05
N CYS A 5 -0.05 0.98 3.09
CA CYS A 5 -0.19 -0.09 2.13
C CYS A 5 -1.64 -0.56 2.09
N ASP A 6 -1.93 -1.44 1.15
CA ASP A 6 -3.13 -2.26 1.16
C ASP A 6 -2.76 -3.73 1.41
N ALA A 7 -3.74 -4.57 1.69
CA ALA A 7 -3.55 -5.98 2.01
C ALA A 7 -4.67 -6.87 1.47
N PRO A 8 -4.39 -8.16 1.22
CA PRO A 8 -5.42 -9.14 0.91
C PRO A 8 -6.50 -9.20 2.02
N ALA A 9 -7.74 -9.53 1.64
CA ALA A 9 -8.85 -9.70 2.58
C ALA A 9 -8.64 -10.88 3.54
N GLU A 10 -8.08 -11.96 3.01
CA GLU A 10 -7.84 -13.19 3.76
C GLU A 10 -6.33 -13.37 3.98
N ILE A 11 -5.96 -13.69 5.22
CA ILE A 11 -4.59 -14.03 5.59
C ILE A 11 -4.59 -15.33 6.40
N ASP A 12 -3.60 -16.19 6.19
CA ASP A 12 -3.30 -17.25 7.15
C ASP A 12 -2.62 -16.60 8.36
N PRO A 13 -3.19 -16.70 9.59
CA PRO A 13 -2.56 -16.13 10.79
C PRO A 13 -1.12 -16.62 11.01
N ARG A 14 -0.78 -17.84 10.57
CA ARG A 14 0.58 -18.39 10.65
C ARG A 14 1.53 -17.79 9.63
N GLY A 15 0.99 -17.21 8.55
CA GLY A 15 1.71 -16.55 7.47
C GLY A 15 1.81 -15.03 7.62
N LEU A 16 1.30 -14.46 8.70
CA LEU A 16 1.14 -13.01 8.85
C LEU A 16 2.44 -12.23 8.68
N ALA A 17 3.56 -12.74 9.23
CA ALA A 17 4.87 -12.13 9.06
C ALA A 17 5.35 -12.15 7.60
N TYR A 18 5.09 -13.25 6.89
CA TYR A 18 5.45 -13.37 5.48
C TYR A 18 4.64 -12.39 4.62
N THR A 19 3.31 -12.40 4.76
CA THR A 19 2.41 -11.50 4.02
C THR A 19 2.73 -10.04 4.32
N ALA A 20 3.00 -9.69 5.58
CA ALA A 20 3.37 -8.34 5.97
C ALA A 20 4.65 -7.84 5.27
N GLY A 21 5.62 -8.73 5.05
CA GLY A 21 6.91 -8.40 4.44
C GLY A 21 7.04 -8.67 2.94
N ASN A 22 6.07 -9.33 2.29
CA ASN A 22 6.26 -9.81 0.91
C ASN A 22 5.03 -9.68 0.00
N GLU A 23 3.86 -9.33 0.53
CA GLU A 23 2.59 -9.43 -0.21
C GLU A 23 1.69 -8.20 0.02
N ARG A 24 2.27 -7.05 0.33
CA ARG A 24 1.51 -5.80 0.41
C ARG A 24 1.08 -5.33 -0.98
N LEU A 25 -0.12 -4.76 -1.03
CA LEU A 25 -0.79 -4.36 -2.26
C LEU A 25 -0.78 -2.83 -2.39
N TYR A 26 -1.02 -2.34 -3.62
CA TYR A 26 -1.20 -0.90 -3.82
C TYR A 26 -2.55 -0.46 -3.23
N PRO A 27 -2.68 0.77 -2.70
CA PRO A 27 -3.96 1.31 -2.28
C PRO A 27 -5.07 1.09 -3.32
N GLY A 28 -6.15 0.44 -2.92
CA GLY A 28 -7.29 0.11 -3.77
C GLY A 28 -7.20 -1.22 -4.52
N GLU A 29 -6.15 -2.02 -4.31
CA GLU A 29 -6.06 -3.38 -4.84
C GLU A 29 -6.44 -4.45 -3.81
N GLY A 30 -6.48 -4.09 -2.53
CA GLY A 30 -6.79 -4.99 -1.43
C GLY A 30 -8.16 -4.70 -0.80
N ALA A 31 -8.28 -5.08 0.46
CA ALA A 31 -9.52 -4.99 1.21
C ALA A 31 -9.44 -3.99 2.38
N LEU A 32 -8.31 -3.32 2.58
CA LEU A 32 -8.20 -2.33 3.64
C LEU A 32 -8.93 -1.04 3.24
N PRO A 33 -9.62 -0.38 4.18
CA PRO A 33 -10.23 0.93 3.93
C PRO A 33 -9.16 2.04 3.97
N VAL A 34 -8.22 1.99 3.01
CA VAL A 34 -6.99 2.82 3.02
C VAL A 34 -7.31 4.31 2.99
N ALA A 35 -8.29 4.75 2.20
CA ALA A 35 -8.71 6.15 2.15
C ALA A 35 -9.29 6.64 3.50
N GLU A 36 -10.05 5.79 4.19
CA GLU A 36 -10.63 6.12 5.50
C GLU A 36 -9.54 6.25 6.57
N TYR A 37 -8.55 5.34 6.54
CA TYR A 37 -7.38 5.44 7.40
C TYR A 37 -6.61 6.73 7.15
N ALA A 38 -6.40 7.11 5.89
CA ALA A 38 -5.72 8.35 5.55
C ALA A 38 -6.51 9.59 5.98
N ALA A 39 -7.83 9.61 5.77
CA ALA A 39 -8.71 10.72 6.18
C ALA A 39 -8.82 10.89 7.70
N ALA A 40 -8.61 9.81 8.47
CA ALA A 40 -8.64 9.85 9.92
C ALA A 40 -7.37 10.42 10.56
N LEU A 41 -6.28 10.55 9.79
CA LEU A 41 -5.01 11.13 10.25
C LEU A 41 -5.07 12.66 10.24
N PRO A 42 -4.25 13.35 11.07
CA PRO A 42 -4.07 14.79 10.96
C PRO A 42 -3.65 15.19 9.53
N PRO A 43 -4.20 16.27 8.93
CA PRO A 43 -3.94 16.66 7.54
C PRO A 43 -2.46 16.86 7.17
N GLU A 44 -1.62 17.20 8.14
CA GLU A 44 -0.17 17.38 8.00
C GLU A 44 0.62 16.06 8.00
N THR A 45 -0.06 14.92 8.17
CA THR A 45 0.60 13.61 8.27
C THR A 45 1.18 13.20 6.93
N VAL A 46 2.51 13.17 6.84
CA VAL A 46 3.19 12.57 5.69
C VAL A 46 2.83 11.09 5.57
N LEU A 47 2.32 10.69 4.40
CA LEU A 47 2.04 9.30 4.04
C LEU A 47 3.25 8.66 3.35
N GLY A 48 4.00 7.84 4.09
CA GLY A 48 5.06 7.01 3.54
C GLY A 48 4.48 5.77 2.86
N LEU A 49 4.93 5.44 1.65
CA LEU A 49 4.48 4.25 0.94
C LEU A 49 5.37 3.06 1.29
N GLU A 50 4.87 2.12 2.09
CA GLU A 50 5.57 0.91 2.50
C GLU A 50 4.89 -0.31 1.90
N ILE A 51 5.22 -0.65 0.65
CA ILE A 51 4.53 -1.70 -0.11
C ILE A 51 5.52 -2.79 -0.54
N PRO A 52 6.02 -3.60 0.41
CA PRO A 52 6.91 -4.70 0.08
C PRO A 52 6.14 -5.78 -0.68
N HIS A 53 6.64 -6.14 -1.88
CA HIS A 53 6.06 -7.21 -2.66
C HIS A 53 7.11 -8.00 -3.44
N ALA A 54 7.45 -9.20 -2.96
CA ALA A 54 8.56 -10.00 -3.48
C ALA A 54 8.34 -10.41 -4.93
N GLU A 55 7.19 -11.02 -5.25
CA GLU A 55 6.89 -11.49 -6.60
C GLU A 55 6.78 -10.34 -7.63
N ARG A 56 6.21 -9.19 -7.26
CA ARG A 56 6.19 -8.01 -8.14
C ARG A 56 7.59 -7.47 -8.36
N THR A 57 8.39 -7.36 -7.31
CA THR A 57 9.78 -6.88 -7.42
C THR A 57 10.62 -7.80 -8.30
N LYS A 58 10.47 -9.12 -8.15
CA LYS A 58 11.12 -10.13 -8.98
C LYS A 58 10.72 -10.03 -10.45
N ARG A 59 9.43 -9.84 -10.73
CA ARG A 59 8.90 -9.78 -12.11
C ARG A 59 9.15 -8.45 -12.81
N LEU A 60 9.06 -7.35 -12.08
CA LEU A 60 9.08 -5.98 -12.62
C LEU A 60 10.46 -5.32 -12.51
N GLY A 61 11.28 -5.75 -11.55
CA GLY A 61 12.43 -5.00 -11.07
C GLY A 61 12.04 -3.94 -10.03
N ALA A 62 13.02 -3.56 -9.20
CA ALA A 62 12.80 -2.63 -8.09
C ALA A 62 12.32 -1.24 -8.54
N GLU A 63 12.92 -0.69 -9.60
CA GLU A 63 12.58 0.64 -10.11
C GLU A 63 11.12 0.70 -10.60
N GLU A 64 10.70 -0.28 -11.41
CA GLU A 64 9.34 -0.38 -11.90
C GLU A 64 8.34 -0.58 -10.77
N HIS A 65 8.67 -1.41 -9.79
CA HIS A 65 7.83 -1.61 -8.60
C HIS A 65 7.63 -0.29 -7.85
N VAL A 66 8.71 0.43 -7.54
CA VAL A 66 8.64 1.73 -6.85
C VAL A 66 7.85 2.76 -7.66
N ARG A 67 8.04 2.82 -8.99
CA ARG A 67 7.28 3.74 -9.84
C ARG A 67 5.79 3.45 -9.82
N ARG A 68 5.40 2.16 -9.80
CA ARG A 68 3.99 1.75 -9.67
C ARG A 68 3.44 2.03 -8.28
N VAL A 69 4.21 1.80 -7.22
CA VAL A 69 3.84 2.18 -5.85
C VAL A 69 3.45 3.66 -5.82
N LEU A 70 4.31 4.54 -6.35
CA LEU A 70 4.04 5.98 -6.35
C LEU A 70 2.84 6.36 -7.22
N SER A 71 2.79 5.88 -8.48
CA SER A 71 1.75 6.30 -9.43
C SER A 71 0.37 5.79 -9.05
N ARG A 72 0.27 4.54 -8.57
CA ARG A 72 -1.00 3.92 -8.17
C ARG A 72 -1.52 4.55 -6.88
N SER A 73 -0.64 4.80 -5.91
CA SER A 73 -1.03 5.46 -4.65
C SER A 73 -1.51 6.89 -4.90
N LYS A 74 -0.77 7.70 -5.69
CA LYS A 74 -1.21 9.05 -6.07
C LYS A 74 -2.58 9.06 -6.75
N LYS A 75 -2.79 8.14 -7.69
CA LYS A 75 -4.08 8.00 -8.37
C LYS A 75 -5.19 7.68 -7.38
N TYR A 76 -4.99 6.67 -6.54
CA TYR A 76 -5.97 6.26 -5.54
C TYR A 76 -6.35 7.41 -4.59
N PHE A 77 -5.36 8.11 -4.02
CA PHE A 77 -5.63 9.22 -3.10
C PHE A 77 -6.31 10.41 -3.77
N ALA A 78 -5.93 10.76 -4.99
CA ALA A 78 -6.61 11.79 -5.76
C ALA A 78 -8.08 11.45 -6.03
N GLU A 79 -8.39 10.19 -6.35
CA GLU A 79 -9.76 9.71 -6.57
C GLU A 79 -10.62 9.74 -5.29
N HIS A 80 -9.99 9.73 -4.11
CA HIS A 80 -10.66 9.75 -2.80
C HIS A 80 -10.57 11.11 -2.08
N GLY A 81 -10.05 12.16 -2.74
CA GLY A 81 -9.93 13.50 -2.14
C GLY A 81 -8.92 13.61 -1.00
N ILE A 82 -7.95 12.69 -0.95
CA ILE A 82 -6.82 12.73 0.00
C ILE A 82 -5.66 13.46 -0.70
N ALA A 83 -5.29 14.63 -0.17
CA ALA A 83 -4.26 15.53 -0.73
C ALA A 83 -2.92 15.38 -0.01
#